data_AF-A0A9E5JFV9-F1
#
_entry.id   AF-A0A9E5JFV9-F1
#
_cell.length_a   1.000
_cell.length_b   1.000
_cell.length_c   1.000
_cell.angle_alpha   90.00
_cell.angle_beta   90.00
_cell.angle_gamma   90.00
#
_symmetry.space_group_name_H-M   'P 1'
#
loop_
_entity.id
_entity.type
_entity.pdbx_description
1 polymer ?
#
loop_
_entity_poly.entity_id
_entity_poly.type
_entity_poly.pdbx_seq_one_letter_code
_entity_poly.pdbx_strand_id
1 'polypeptide(L)'
;MHDPLVLRDTFMVRSHDVRGLRIAKPGTEAFDATCTSWGQPLELVLSHPHDVSLSEFGARIKKTLDRLHVTSLLVAPSRPEQALKRQAGQD
;
A
#
# COMPACT_ATOMS: atom_id res chain seq x y z
N MET A 1 1.90 7.39 -0.26
CA MET A 1 2.94 6.39 0.03
C MET A 1 4.16 6.76 -0.79
N HIS A 2 5.29 6.97 -0.12
CA HIS A 2 6.53 7.34 -0.77
C HIS A 2 7.57 6.27 -0.43
N ASP A 3 7.90 5.45 -1.40
CA ASP A 3 8.98 4.46 -1.34
C ASP A 3 9.68 4.45 -2.70
N PRO A 4 10.80 5.16 -2.87
CA PRO A 4 11.48 5.28 -4.15
C PRO A 4 12.21 4.01 -4.58
N LEU A 5 12.36 3.03 -3.67
CA LEU A 5 12.94 1.73 -4.02
C LEU A 5 11.89 0.86 -4.70
N VAL A 6 10.65 0.87 -4.21
CA VAL A 6 9.56 0.02 -4.71
C VAL A 6 8.73 0.71 -5.78
N LEU A 7 8.40 1.97 -5.59
CA LEU A 7 7.52 2.75 -6.45
C LEU A 7 8.33 3.65 -7.38
N ARG A 8 7.89 3.76 -8.63
CA ARG A 8 8.44 4.76 -9.56
C ARG A 8 8.02 6.16 -9.16
N ASP A 9 6.77 6.29 -8.72
CA ASP A 9 6.13 7.55 -8.39
C ASP A 9 5.46 7.45 -7.00
N THR A 10 5.31 8.57 -6.31
CA THR A 10 4.56 8.59 -5.04
C THR A 10 3.11 8.19 -5.29
N PHE A 11 2.65 7.12 -4.64
CA PHE A 11 1.24 6.74 -4.69
C PHE A 11 0.41 7.65 -3.79
N MET A 12 -0.49 8.45 -4.36
CA MET A 12 -1.41 9.32 -3.63
C MET A 12 -2.85 8.91 -3.94
N VAL A 13 -3.67 8.82 -2.91
CA VAL A 13 -5.10 8.49 -3.02
C VAL A 13 -5.92 9.45 -2.16
N ARG A 14 -7.14 9.76 -2.58
CA ARG A 14 -8.05 10.61 -1.81
C ARG A 14 -8.57 9.84 -0.60
N SER A 15 -8.80 10.53 0.51
CA SER A 15 -9.30 9.88 1.73
C SER A 15 -10.66 9.20 1.52
N HIS A 16 -11.55 9.76 0.69
CA HIS A 16 -12.83 9.12 0.37
C HIS A 16 -12.70 7.85 -0.48
N ASP A 17 -11.55 7.65 -1.13
CA ASP A 17 -11.25 6.42 -1.85
C ASP A 17 -10.63 5.34 -0.96
N VAL A 18 -10.29 5.66 0.30
CA VAL A 18 -9.82 4.70 1.29
C VAL A 18 -11.01 4.11 2.02
N ARG A 19 -11.35 2.86 1.70
CA ARG A 19 -12.41 2.11 2.41
C ARG A 19 -11.97 1.59 3.77
N GLY A 20 -10.67 1.45 3.98
CA GLY A 20 -10.16 1.04 5.28
C GLY A 20 -8.66 0.93 5.32
N LEU A 21 -8.15 1.01 6.55
CA LEU A 21 -6.76 0.74 6.89
C LEU A 21 -6.76 -0.17 8.12
N ARG A 22 -6.11 -1.33 8.01
CA ARG A 22 -6.12 -2.35 9.07
C ARG A 22 -4.78 -3.05 9.17
N ILE A 23 -4.54 -3.75 10.27
CA ILE A 23 -3.41 -4.68 10.36
C ILE A 23 -3.57 -5.76 9.28
N ALA A 24 -2.50 -6.04 8.54
CA ALA A 24 -2.52 -7.03 7.47
C ALA A 24 -2.86 -8.41 8.03
N LYS A 25 -3.80 -9.10 7.36
CA LYS A 25 -4.15 -10.49 7.70
C LYS A 25 -3.24 -11.46 6.95
N PRO A 26 -2.91 -12.63 7.54
CA PRO A 26 -2.23 -13.69 6.81
C PRO A 26 -3.04 -14.11 5.57
N GLY A 27 -2.36 -14.34 4.44
CA GLY A 27 -2.98 -14.84 3.21
C GLY A 27 -3.84 -13.82 2.45
N THR A 28 -3.74 -12.53 2.75
CA THR A 28 -4.39 -11.46 1.97
C THR A 28 -3.90 -11.41 0.52
N GLU A 29 -4.80 -11.10 -0.40
CA GLU A 29 -4.51 -10.91 -1.83
C GLU A 29 -4.03 -9.48 -2.17
N ALA A 30 -3.90 -8.63 -1.15
CA ALA A 30 -3.40 -7.27 -1.33
C ALA A 30 -2.01 -7.26 -1.98
N PHE A 31 -1.78 -6.34 -2.91
CA PHE A 31 -0.47 -6.20 -3.52
C PHE A 31 0.55 -5.77 -2.47
N ASP A 32 1.59 -6.59 -2.29
CA ASP A 32 2.58 -6.32 -1.27
C ASP A 32 3.58 -5.24 -1.73
N ALA A 33 3.37 -4.01 -1.28
CA ALA A 33 4.26 -2.88 -1.52
C ALA A 33 5.25 -2.64 -0.36
N THR A 34 5.32 -3.53 0.64
CA THR A 34 6.22 -3.36 1.79
C THR A 34 7.70 -3.59 1.43
N CYS A 35 7.96 -4.51 0.49
CA CYS A 35 9.29 -4.90 0.01
C CYS A 35 10.30 -5.11 1.15
N THR A 36 11.29 -4.23 1.31
CA THR A 36 12.36 -4.34 2.33
C THR A 36 12.01 -3.62 3.64
N SER A 37 10.77 -3.20 3.83
CA SER A 37 10.33 -2.50 5.03
C SER A 37 10.18 -3.46 6.21
N TRP A 38 10.65 -3.04 7.39
CA TRP A 38 10.69 -3.86 8.61
C TRP A 38 9.52 -3.59 9.58
N GLY A 39 8.61 -2.68 9.24
CA GLY A 39 7.49 -2.28 10.11
C GLY A 39 6.29 -3.22 10.04
N GLN A 40 5.34 -3.08 10.97
CA GLN A 40 4.08 -3.82 10.95
C GLN A 40 3.31 -3.50 9.65
N PRO A 41 3.04 -4.50 8.80
CA PRO A 41 2.31 -4.28 7.57
C PRO A 41 0.85 -3.96 7.88
N LEU A 42 0.37 -2.87 7.27
CA LEU A 42 -1.02 -2.52 7.21
C LEU A 42 -1.56 -2.80 5.81
N GLU A 43 -2.81 -3.22 5.74
CA GLU A 43 -3.56 -3.36 4.51
C GLU A 43 -4.41 -2.11 4.29
N LEU A 44 -4.13 -1.39 3.20
CA LEU A 44 -4.89 -0.26 2.70
C LEU A 44 -5.89 -0.75 1.65
N VAL A 45 -7.19 -0.63 1.93
CA VAL A 45 -8.28 -1.06 1.05
C VAL A 45 -8.89 0.14 0.34
N LEU A 46 -9.04 0.05 -0.97
CA LEU A 46 -9.51 1.14 -1.82
C LEU A 46 -10.96 0.92 -2.30
N SER A 47 -11.64 2.01 -2.62
CA SER A 47 -13.04 2.01 -3.08
C SER A 47 -13.18 1.44 -4.49
N HIS A 48 -12.18 1.68 -5.33
CA HIS A 48 -12.09 1.28 -6.74
C HIS A 48 -10.63 0.96 -7.09
N PRO A 49 -10.35 0.27 -8.22
CA PRO A 49 -8.98 0.03 -8.65
C PRO A 49 -8.20 1.32 -8.88
N HIS A 50 -6.95 1.34 -8.43
CA HIS A 50 -6.01 2.44 -8.64
C HIS A 50 -4.73 1.95 -9.29
N ASP A 51 -4.09 2.84 -10.05
CA ASP A 51 -2.83 2.56 -10.72
C ASP A 51 -1.66 2.76 -9.75
N VAL A 52 -0.82 1.74 -9.64
CA VAL A 52 0.47 1.79 -8.95
C VAL A 52 1.57 1.56 -9.97
N SER A 53 2.52 2.49 -10.04
CA SER A 53 3.70 2.36 -10.88
C SER A 53 4.89 1.92 -10.02
N LEU A 54 5.46 0.75 -10.34
CA LEU A 54 6.64 0.21 -9.69
C LEU A 54 7.92 0.74 -10.34
N SER A 55 8.97 0.86 -9.55
CA SER A 55 10.32 1.02 -10.08
C SER A 55 10.73 -0.28 -10.81
N GLU A 56 11.78 -0.22 -11.63
CA GLU A 56 12.34 -1.44 -12.25
C GLU A 56 12.76 -2.48 -11.20
N PHE A 57 13.30 -2.00 -10.07
CA PHE A 57 13.67 -2.86 -8.95
C PHE A 57 12.43 -3.53 -8.32
N GLY A 58 11.39 -2.74 -8.05
CA GLY A 58 10.12 -3.22 -7.48
C GLY A 58 9.45 -4.27 -8.38
N ALA A 59 9.35 -3.98 -9.68
CA ALA A 59 8.78 -4.89 -10.68
C ALA A 59 9.53 -6.22 -10.74
N ARG A 60 10.87 -6.18 -10.74
CA ARG A 60 11.73 -7.37 -10.76
C ARG A 60 11.58 -8.23 -9.50
N ILE A 61 11.61 -7.62 -8.31
CA ILE A 61 11.47 -8.35 -7.05
C ILE A 61 10.08 -8.97 -6.91
N LYS A 62 9.05 -8.26 -7.37
CA LYS A 62 7.66 -8.72 -7.32
C LYS A 62 7.26 -9.62 -8.50
N LYS A 63 8.17 -9.84 -9.45
CA LYS A 63 7.96 -10.67 -10.66
C LYS A 63 6.69 -10.29 -11.41
N THR A 64 6.48 -8.99 -11.57
CA THR A 64 5.26 -8.43 -12.15
C THR A 64 5.58 -7.29 -13.09
N LEU A 65 4.55 -6.74 -13.75
CA LEU A 65 4.67 -5.57 -14.61
C LEU A 65 4.99 -4.31 -13.79
N ASP A 66 5.50 -3.28 -14.47
CA ASP A 66 5.83 -1.98 -13.85
C ASP A 66 4.58 -1.13 -13.56
N ARG A 67 3.41 -1.51 -14.07
CA ARG A 67 2.11 -0.90 -13.76
C ARG A 67 1.11 -1.94 -13.31
N LEU A 68 0.44 -1.66 -12.20
CA LEU A 68 -0.54 -2.53 -11.57
C LEU A 68 -1.83 -1.78 -11.29
N HIS A 69 -2.96 -2.44 -11.51
CA HIS A 69 -4.27 -1.98 -11.07
C HIS A 69 -4.63 -2.72 -9.79
N VAL A 70 -4.73 -2.00 -8.66
CA VAL A 70 -4.88 -2.60 -7.33
C VAL A 70 -6.11 -2.03 -6.62
N THR A 71 -6.80 -2.89 -5.87
CA THR A 71 -7.87 -2.50 -4.94
C THR A 71 -7.43 -2.58 -3.49
N SER A 72 -6.28 -3.22 -3.22
CA SER A 72 -5.71 -3.33 -1.89
C SER A 72 -4.19 -3.41 -1.93
N LEU A 73 -3.53 -2.80 -0.95
CA LEU A 73 -2.07 -2.66 -0.85
C LEU A 73 -1.58 -3.01 0.55
N LEU A 74 -0.51 -3.80 0.67
CA LEU A 74 0.25 -3.90 1.92
C LEU A 74 1.31 -2.83 1.97
N VAL A 75 1.33 -2.10 3.08
CA VAL A 75 2.17 -0.92 3.28
C VAL A 75 2.76 -0.98 4.68
N ALA A 76 4.01 -0.57 4.84
CA ALA A 76 4.68 -0.57 6.15
C ALA A 76 4.98 0.88 6.57
N PRO A 77 3.99 1.62 7.09
CA PRO A 77 4.18 3.01 7.47
C PRO A 77 5.12 3.09 8.67
N SER A 78 5.92 4.15 8.76
CA SER A 78 6.86 4.36 9.88
C SER A 78 6.19 4.53 11.25
N ARG A 79 4.88 4.84 11.27
CA ARG A 79 4.07 5.05 12.48
C ARG A 79 2.70 4.36 12.35
N PRO A 80 2.63 3.02 12.39
CA PRO A 80 1.41 2.26 12.08
C PRO A 80 0.24 2.60 13.01
N GLU A 81 0.50 2.74 14.32
CA GLU A 81 -0.55 3.09 15.28
C GLU A 81 -1.18 4.46 15.03
N GLN A 82 -0.37 5.45 14.62
CA GLN A 82 -0.88 6.79 14.30
C GLN A 82 -1.71 6.77 13.02
N ALA A 83 -1.31 5.96 12.03
CA ALA A 83 -2.07 5.79 10.79
C ALA A 83 -3.44 5.15 11.07
N LEU A 84 -3.48 4.09 11.89
CA LEU A 84 -4.73 3.44 12.29
C LEU A 84 -5.65 4.38 13.07
N LYS A 85 -5.12 5.15 14.04
CA LYS A 85 -5.91 6.13 14.80
C LYS A 85 -6.52 7.21 13.91
N ARG A 86 -5.78 7.69 12.90
CA ARG A 86 -6.28 8.69 11.95
C ARG A 86 -7.43 8.16 11.10
N GLN A 87 -7.33 6.92 10.63
CA GLN A 87 -8.42 6.29 9.89
C GLN A 87 -9.68 6.13 10.75
N ALA A 88 -9.53 5.70 12.00
CA ALA A 88 -10.67 5.50 12.91
C ALA A 88 -11.39 6.82 13.30
N GLY A 89 -10.75 7.97 13.12
CA GLY A 89 -11.37 9.28 13.34
C GLY A 89 -11.96 9.93 12.09
N GLN A 90 -12.03 9.20 10.97
CA GLN A 90 -12.61 9.66 9.70
C GLN A 90 -14.00 9.07 9.41
N ASP A 91 -14.53 8.27 10.34
CA ASP A 91 -15.94 7.83 10.38
C ASP A 91 -16.80 8.83 11.19
#